data_AF-A0A532CVM1-F1
#
_entry.id   AF-A0A532CVM1-F1
#
_cell.length_a   1.000
_cell.length_b   1.000
_cell.length_c   1.000
_cell.angle_alpha   90.00
_cell.angle_beta   90.00
_cell.angle_gamma   90.00
#
_symmetry.space_group_name_H-M   'P 1'
#
loop_
_entity.id
_entity.type
_entity.pdbx_description
1 polymer ?
#
loop_
_entity_poly.entity_id
_entity_poly.type
_entity_poly.pdbx_seq_one_letter_code
_entity_poly.pdbx_strand_id
1 'polypeptide(L)' 'MAVSLSLGIQVVVLSVPAVATIFKVVPLPIEDWALIGGMGVLPFLLMELVKALRR' A
#
# COMPACT_ATOMS: atom_id res chain seq x y z
N MET A 1 -4.49 -5.20 -14.15
CA MET A 1 -3.05 -5.16 -14.55
C MET A 1 -2.31 -3.99 -13.91
N ALA A 2 -2.81 -2.76 -13.97
CA ALA A 2 -2.14 -1.59 -13.38
C ALA A 2 -1.84 -1.72 -11.87
N VAL A 3 -2.79 -2.25 -11.08
CA VAL A 3 -2.61 -2.45 -9.63
C VAL A 3 -1.44 -3.40 -9.33
N SER A 4 -1.41 -4.56 -10.00
CA SER A 4 -0.36 -5.57 -9.81
C SER A 4 1.03 -5.05 -10.23
N LEU A 5 1.09 -4.27 -11.33
CA LEU A 5 2.33 -3.65 -11.76
C LEU A 5 2.83 -2.64 -10.73
N SER A 6 1.95 -1.78 -10.21
CA SER A 6 2.29 -0.82 -9.15
C SER A 6 2.79 -1.52 -7.89
N LEU A 7 2.13 -2.61 -7.46
CA LEU A 7 2.58 -3.42 -6.33
C LEU A 7 3.97 -4.01 -6.57
N GLY A 8 4.23 -4.58 -7.76
CA GLY A 8 5.54 -5.12 -8.11
C GLY A 8 6.65 -4.05 -8.04
N ILE A 9 6.37 -2.84 -8.53
CA ILE A 9 7.30 -1.70 -8.41
C ILE A 9 7.54 -1.34 -6.95
N GLN A 10 6.51 -1.29 -6.11
CA GLN A 10 6.69 -0.99 -4.68
C GLN A 10 7.55 -2.04 -3.97
N VAL A 11 7.35 -3.32 -4.27
CA VAL A 11 8.19 -4.39 -3.73
C VAL A 11 9.65 -4.18 -4.14
N VAL A 12 9.92 -3.81 -5.40
CA VAL A 12 11.27 -3.51 -5.87
C VAL A 12 11.86 -2.30 -5.14
N VAL A 13 11.10 -1.22 -4.98
CA VAL A 13 11.57 0.01 -4.30
C VAL A 13 11.96 -0.27 -2.85
N LEU A 14 11.20 -1.12 -2.15
CA LEU A 14 11.46 -1.45 -0.74
C LEU A 14 12.51 -2.54 -0.54
N SER A 15 12.75 -3.40 -1.54
CA SER A 15 13.62 -4.57 -1.40
C SER A 15 15.01 -4.38 -2.01
N VAL A 16 15.16 -3.55 -3.05
CA VAL A 16 16.45 -3.33 -3.72
C VAL A 16 17.20 -2.20 -3.00
N PRO A 17 18.35 -2.44 -2.34
CA PRO A 17 19.01 -1.45 -1.50
C PRO A 17 19.39 -0.16 -2.23
N ALA A 18 19.81 -0.27 -3.51
CA ALA A 18 20.15 0.89 -4.32
C ALA A 18 18.92 1.79 -4.56
N VAL A 19 17.75 1.20 -4.80
CA VAL A 19 16.50 1.93 -5.03
C VAL A 19 15.97 2.50 -3.72
N ALA A 20 16.01 1.70 -2.64
CA ALA A 20 15.60 2.13 -1.31
C ALA A 20 16.37 3.38 -0.84
N THR A 21 17.69 3.43 -1.11
CA THR A 21 18.53 4.59 -0.80
C THR A 21 18.13 5.85 -1.58
N ILE A 22 17.80 5.71 -2.87
CA ILE A 22 17.36 6.84 -3.71
C ILE A 22 16.05 7.44 -3.17
N PHE A 23 15.10 6.57 -2.83
CA PHE A 23 13.79 7.00 -2.31
C PHE A 23 13.80 7.28 -0.80
N LYS A 24 14.94 7.11 -0.11
CA LYS A 24 15.10 7.28 1.34
C LYS A 24 14.09 6.44 2.14
N VAL A 25 13.85 5.22 1.68
CA VAL A 25 12.96 4.25 2.33
C VAL A 25 13.77 3.13 2.94
N VAL A 26 13.16 2.43 3.89
CA VAL A 26 13.73 1.23 4.51
C VAL A 26 12.88 0.01 4.13
N PRO A 27 13.48 -1.18 4.02
CA PRO A 27 12.72 -2.41 3.83
C PRO A 27 11.69 -2.57 4.96
N LEU A 28 10.45 -2.84 4.58
CA LEU A 28 9.35 -2.90 5.52
C LEU A 28 9.24 -4.34 6.10
N PRO A 29 9.15 -4.49 7.44
CA PRO A 29 8.79 -5.76 8.07
C PRO A 29 7.45 -6.30 7.57
N ILE A 30 7.29 -7.63 7.55
CA ILE A 30 6.09 -8.28 7.01
C ILE A 30 4.81 -7.91 7.77
N GLU A 31 4.94 -7.63 9.07
CA GLU A 31 3.85 -7.17 9.94
C GLU A 31 3.33 -5.80 9.49
N ASP A 32 4.23 -4.91 9.10
CA ASP A 32 3.89 -3.56 8.64
C ASP A 32 3.22 -3.57 7.26
N TRP A 33 3.54 -4.56 6.41
CA TRP A 33 2.82 -4.76 5.14
C TRP A 33 1.34 -5.06 5.36
N ALA A 34 1.02 -5.91 6.35
CA ALA A 34 -0.36 -6.22 6.70
C ALA A 34 -1.09 -5.00 7.27
N LEU A 35 -0.42 -4.20 8.10
CA LEU A 35 -0.96 -2.96 8.64
C LEU A 35 -1.27 -1.94 7.54
N ILE A 36 -0.32 -1.66 6.65
CA ILE A 36 -0.53 -0.71 5.54
C ILE A 36 -1.61 -1.22 4.59
N GLY A 37 -1.61 -2.53 4.28
CA GLY A 37 -2.65 -3.16 3.47
C GLY A 37 -4.04 -2.98 4.07
N GLY A 38 -4.19 -3.23 5.39
CA GLY A 38 -5.45 -3.03 6.11
C GLY A 38 -5.88 -1.57 6.13
N MET A 39 -4.94 -0.65 6.41
CA MET A 39 -5.20 0.79 6.36
C MET A 39 -5.60 1.27 4.96
N GLY A 40 -5.06 0.66 3.90
CA GLY A 40 -5.45 0.96 2.52
C GLY A 40 -6.90 0.59 2.17
N VAL A 41 -7.50 -0.35 2.91
CA VAL A 41 -8.92 -0.73 2.77
C VAL A 41 -9.85 0.25 3.48
N LEU A 42 -9.35 0.96 4.50
CA LEU A 42 -10.16 1.87 5.32
C LEU A 42 -10.86 2.97 4.51
N PRO A 43 -10.22 3.69 3.56
CA PRO A 43 -10.91 4.66 2.70
C PRO A 43 -12.05 4.05 1.88
N PHE A 44 -11.89 2.81 1.42
CA PHE A 44 -12.93 2.10 0.69
C PHE A 44 -14.14 1.81 1.60
N LEU A 45 -13.90 1.29 2.81
CA LEU A 45 -14.97 1.04 3.79
C LEU A 45 -15.70 2.34 4.17
N LEU A 46 -14.97 3.43 4.39
CA LEU A 46 -15.57 4.74 4.68
C LEU A 46 -16.43 5.22 3.52
N MET A 47 -15.96 5.09 2.28
CA MET A 47 -16.72 5.49 1.10
C MET A 47 -18.01 4.67 0.98
N GLU A 48 -17.95 3.36 1.13
CA GLU A 48 -19.14 2.49 1.05
C GLU A 48 -20.13 2.77 2.18
N LEU A 49 -19.65 3.04 3.40
CA LEU A 49 -20.50 3.44 4.52
C LEU A 49 -21.20 4.78 4.23
N VAL A 50 -20.49 5.77 3.69
CA VAL A 50 -21.10 7.05 3.29
C VAL A 50 -22.15 6.85 2.20
N LYS A 51 -21.90 5.99 1.21
CA LYS A 51 -22.89 5.65 0.17
C LYS A 51 -24.12 4.99 0.79
N ALA A 52 -23.95 4.06 1.73
CA ALA A 52 -25.03 3.39 2.41
C ALA A 52 -25.91 4.34 3.25
N LEU A 53 -25.30 5.34 3.91
CA LEU A 53 -26.03 6.33 4.71
C LEU A 53 -26.74 7.40 3.87
N ARG A 54 -26.29 7.65 2.64
CA ARG A 54 -26.88 8.65 1.73
C ARG A 54 -27.91 8.07 0.76
N ARG A 55 -28.12 6.75 0.81
CA ARG A 55 -29.05 6.01 -0.04
C ARG A 55 -30.31 5.68 0.73
#